data_AF-A0A7S0EHK0-F1
#
_entry.id   AF-A0A7S0EHK0-F1
#
_cell.length_a   1.000
_cell.length_b   1.000
_cell.length_c   1.000
_cell.angle_alpha   90.00
_cell.angle_beta   90.00
_cell.angle_gamma   90.00
#
_symmetry.space_group_name_H-M   'P 1'
#
loop_
_entity.id
_entity.type
_entity.pdbx_description
1 polymer ?
#
loop_
_entity_poly.entity_id
_entity_poly.type
_entity_poly.pdbx_seq_one_letter_code
_entity_poly.pdbx_strand_id
1 'polypeptide(L)'
;DGEQTVDNATGKTLNQTAIDAAALVKGDNVTVFAWGFGTNISITTLQQIASGSSNAILGQNISELTSYLGFLGDAVCNGSLPLQAAPPPSPSLPPPSQPPSPPPMPPPSPPPPSPSPPPMP
;
A
#
# COMPACT_ATOMS: atom_id res chain seq x y z
N ASP A 1 -4.69 33.36 -16.85
CA ASP A 1 -5.30 34.53 -16.19
C ASP A 1 -5.19 34.45 -14.66
N GLY A 2 -4.93 33.27 -14.08
CA GLY A 2 -4.76 33.13 -12.63
C GLY A 2 -6.09 33.06 -11.89
N GLU A 3 -7.17 32.79 -12.60
CA GLU A 3 -8.47 32.46 -12.01
C GLU A 3 -8.33 31.20 -11.15
N GLN A 4 -8.65 31.36 -9.86
CA GLN A 4 -8.69 30.24 -8.94
C GLN A 4 -10.08 29.61 -9.00
N THR A 5 -10.19 28.50 -9.72
CA THR A 5 -11.42 27.70 -9.75
C THR A 5 -11.52 26.82 -8.51
N VAL A 6 -12.75 26.56 -8.08
CA VAL A 6 -13.03 25.75 -6.88
C VAL A 6 -13.60 24.42 -7.35
N ASP A 7 -12.71 23.53 -7.78
CA ASP A 7 -13.09 22.27 -8.42
C ASP A 7 -13.18 21.12 -7.41
N ASN A 8 -14.26 20.34 -7.49
CA ASN A 8 -14.37 19.04 -6.83
C ASN A 8 -14.51 17.92 -7.87
N ALA A 9 -14.01 16.74 -7.51
CA ALA A 9 -14.35 15.53 -8.26
C ALA A 9 -15.85 15.22 -8.10
N THR A 10 -16.45 14.61 -9.12
CA THR A 10 -17.88 14.24 -9.10
C THR A 10 -18.20 13.40 -7.86
N GLY A 11 -19.16 13.87 -7.06
CA GLY A 11 -19.59 13.20 -5.83
C GLY A 11 -18.66 13.36 -4.62
N LYS A 12 -17.66 14.24 -4.69
CA LYS A 12 -16.70 14.51 -3.60
C LYS A 12 -16.84 15.93 -3.05
N THR A 13 -16.48 16.09 -1.79
CA THR A 13 -16.30 17.43 -1.20
C THR A 13 -14.99 18.04 -1.70
N LEU A 14 -14.82 19.36 -1.56
CA LEU A 14 -13.58 20.05 -1.90
C LEU A 14 -12.38 19.46 -1.15
N ASN A 15 -12.52 19.31 0.18
CA ASN A 15 -11.47 18.73 1.02
C ASN A 15 -11.16 17.29 0.62
N GLN A 16 -12.18 16.47 0.35
CA GLN A 16 -11.94 15.09 -0.06
C GLN A 16 -11.26 15.02 -1.42
N THR A 17 -11.61 15.90 -2.36
CA THR A 17 -10.93 15.99 -3.66
C THR A 17 -9.46 16.32 -3.48
N ALA A 18 -9.12 17.28 -2.61
CA ALA A 18 -7.75 17.65 -2.29
C ALA A 18 -6.97 16.50 -1.63
N ILE A 19 -7.60 15.77 -0.68
CA ILE A 19 -7.01 14.61 -0.02
C ILE A 19 -6.74 13.48 -1.03
N ASP A 20 -7.72 13.18 -1.89
CA ASP A 20 -7.60 12.13 -2.90
C ASP A 20 -6.50 12.46 -3.92
N ALA A 21 -6.44 13.70 -4.39
CA ALA A 21 -5.37 14.16 -5.29
C ALA A 21 -3.99 14.09 -4.62
N ALA A 22 -3.88 14.51 -3.35
CA ALA A 22 -2.64 14.42 -2.60
C ALA A 22 -2.19 12.96 -2.37
N ALA A 23 -3.13 12.03 -2.20
CA ALA A 23 -2.83 10.61 -2.10
C ALA A 23 -2.16 10.07 -3.37
N LEU A 24 -2.60 10.51 -4.56
CA LEU A 24 -1.97 10.15 -5.83
C LEU A 24 -0.53 10.68 -5.89
N VAL A 25 -0.31 11.95 -5.59
CA VAL A 25 1.03 12.57 -5.60
C VAL A 25 1.99 11.87 -4.62
N LYS A 26 1.50 11.50 -3.43
CA LYS A 26 2.29 10.73 -2.46
C LYS A 26 2.67 9.35 -2.98
N GLY A 27 1.80 8.73 -3.78
CA GLY A 27 2.06 7.44 -4.43
C GLY A 27 3.25 7.47 -5.39
N ASP A 28 3.56 8.64 -5.95
CA ASP A 28 4.70 8.86 -6.85
C ASP A 28 6.01 9.12 -6.10
N ASN A 29 6.08 8.73 -4.83
CA ASN A 29 7.26 8.86 -3.98
C ASN A 29 7.71 10.32 -3.76
N VAL A 30 6.74 11.24 -3.75
CA VAL A 30 6.93 12.67 -3.52
C VAL A 30 6.61 13.01 -2.07
N THR A 31 7.42 13.90 -1.48
CA THR A 31 7.12 14.50 -0.18
C THR A 31 6.18 15.69 -0.37
N VAL A 32 4.97 15.58 0.17
CA VAL A 32 3.96 16.64 0.17
C VAL A 32 3.99 17.39 1.49
N PHE A 33 4.13 18.70 1.41
CA PHE A 33 3.98 19.64 2.52
C PHE A 33 2.67 20.41 2.36
N ALA A 34 1.95 20.62 3.46
CA ALA A 34 0.67 21.31 3.45
C ALA A 34 0.70 22.51 4.42
N TRP A 35 0.36 23.69 3.94
CA TRP A 35 0.20 24.89 4.75
C TRP A 35 -1.22 25.43 4.64
N GLY A 36 -1.77 25.84 5.77
CA GLY A 36 -2.99 26.65 5.81
C GLY A 36 -2.79 27.89 6.67
N PHE A 37 -3.42 28.99 6.28
CA PHE A 37 -3.37 30.27 6.99
C PHE A 37 -4.76 30.77 7.41
N GLY A 38 -4.92 31.06 8.69
CA GLY A 38 -6.13 31.66 9.26
C GLY A 38 -6.91 30.71 10.16
N THR A 39 -8.11 31.14 10.55
CA THR A 39 -8.88 30.52 11.64
C THR A 39 -9.83 29.42 11.21
N ASN A 40 -10.20 29.36 9.92
CA ASN A 40 -11.19 28.41 9.39
C ASN A 40 -10.56 27.27 8.59
N ILE A 41 -9.45 26.72 9.10
CA ILE A 41 -8.74 25.62 8.46
C ILE A 41 -8.65 24.44 9.40
N SER A 42 -8.94 23.25 8.86
CA SER A 42 -8.79 22.00 9.57
C SER A 42 -7.35 21.51 9.45
N ILE A 43 -6.61 21.56 10.56
CA ILE A 43 -5.28 20.94 10.65
C ILE A 43 -5.34 19.44 10.32
N THR A 44 -6.43 18.76 10.67
CA THR A 44 -6.65 17.35 10.32
C THR A 44 -6.69 17.14 8.81
N THR A 45 -7.34 18.03 8.07
CA THR A 45 -7.36 17.98 6.59
C THR A 45 -5.97 18.22 6.01
N LEU A 46 -5.23 19.20 6.53
CA LEU A 46 -3.84 19.46 6.11
C LEU A 46 -2.93 18.25 6.36
N GLN A 47 -3.09 17.57 7.49
CA GLN A 47 -2.34 16.36 7.82
C GLN A 47 -2.68 15.19 6.89
N GLN A 48 -3.92 15.09 6.41
CA GLN A 48 -4.31 14.08 5.42
C GLN A 48 -3.74 14.38 4.03
N ILE A 49 -3.57 15.65 3.68
CA ILE A 49 -2.93 16.10 2.43
C ILE A 49 -1.42 15.84 2.49
N ALA A 50 -0.75 16.24 3.57
CA ALA A 50 0.69 16.10 3.72
C ALA A 50 1.17 14.64 3.75
N SER A 51 2.46 14.40 3.50
CA SER A 51 3.07 13.07 3.61
C SER A 51 3.28 12.62 5.06
N GLY A 52 3.24 13.54 6.01
CA GLY A 52 3.35 13.25 7.43
C GLY A 52 2.74 14.37 8.27
N SER A 53 2.38 14.07 9.52
CA SER A 53 1.75 15.06 10.41
C SER A 53 2.64 16.26 10.70
N SER A 54 3.97 16.09 10.69
CA SER A 54 4.97 17.16 10.83
C SER A 54 5.13 18.03 9.59
N ASN A 55 4.63 17.57 8.43
CA ASN A 55 4.70 18.31 7.16
C ASN A 55 3.43 19.15 6.92
N ALA A 56 2.52 19.18 7.90
CA ALA A 56 1.31 19.98 7.89
C ALA A 56 1.42 21.11 8.91
N ILE A 57 1.29 22.35 8.45
CA ILE A 57 1.49 23.54 9.27
C ILE A 57 0.26 24.44 9.17
N LEU A 58 -0.18 24.93 10.32
CA LEU A 58 -1.22 25.92 10.44
C LEU A 58 -0.58 27.23 10.95
N GLY A 59 -0.60 28.26 10.13
CA GLY A 59 -0.26 29.63 10.54
C GLY A 59 -1.50 30.49 10.66
N GLN A 60 -1.40 31.68 11.25
CA GLN A 60 -2.49 32.66 11.19
C GLN A 60 -2.42 33.52 9.94
N ASN A 61 -1.22 33.90 9.50
CA ASN A 61 -1.03 34.78 8.36
C ASN A 61 0.11 34.32 7.45
N ILE A 62 0.05 34.72 6.19
CA ILE A 62 1.08 34.37 5.18
C ILE A 62 2.48 34.83 5.61
N SER A 63 2.60 35.90 6.40
CA SER A 63 3.89 36.38 6.93
C SER A 63 4.64 35.32 7.74
N GLU A 64 3.94 34.35 8.33
CA GLU A 64 4.55 33.27 9.10
C GLU A 64 5.25 32.24 8.20
N LEU A 65 4.93 32.20 6.90
CA LEU A 65 5.61 31.32 5.93
C LEU A 65 7.12 31.51 5.96
N THR A 66 7.59 32.74 6.16
CA THR A 66 9.01 33.10 6.22
C THR A 66 9.77 32.31 7.30
N SER A 67 9.14 32.04 8.45
CA SER A 67 9.71 31.25 9.53
C SER A 67 9.84 29.76 9.18
N TYR A 68 9.06 29.29 8.20
CA TYR A 68 9.07 27.91 7.72
C TYR A 68 9.96 27.68 6.49
N LEU A 69 10.40 28.76 5.81
CA LEU A 69 11.27 28.64 4.63
C LEU A 69 12.61 27.95 4.95
N GLY A 70 13.17 28.17 6.15
CA GLY A 70 14.39 27.49 6.58
C GLY A 70 14.19 25.99 6.72
N PHE A 71 13.13 25.58 7.41
CA PHE A 71 12.75 24.17 7.53
C PHE A 71 12.46 23.54 6.17
N LEU A 72 11.74 24.23 5.28
CA LEU A 72 11.46 23.75 3.94
C LEU A 72 12.74 23.58 3.12
N GLY A 73 13.65 24.54 3.22
CA GLY A 73 14.96 24.48 2.59
C GLY A 73 15.73 23.24 3.04
N ASP A 74 15.80 22.99 4.35
CA ASP A 74 16.44 21.77 4.88
C ASP A 74 15.71 20.51 4.44
N ALA A 75 14.38 20.47 4.48
CA ALA A 75 13.61 19.27 4.14
C ALA A 75 13.69 18.91 2.65
N VAL A 76 13.77 19.92 1.76
CA VAL A 76 13.93 19.72 0.32
C VAL A 76 15.39 19.39 -0.03
N CYS A 77 16.35 20.13 0.53
CA CYS A 77 17.77 19.97 0.20
C CYS A 77 18.42 18.75 0.87
N ASN A 78 18.00 18.40 2.09
CA ASN A 78 18.41 17.19 2.80
C ASN A 78 17.46 16.01 2.52
N GLY A 79 16.57 16.17 1.55
CA GLY A 79 15.70 15.11 1.03
C GLY A 79 16.55 13.97 0.50
N SER A 80 16.86 13.03 1.37
CA SER A 80 17.36 11.72 0.98
C SER A 80 16.33 11.17 0.00
N LEU A 81 16.74 10.93 -1.25
CA LEU A 81 16.03 10.00 -2.13
C LEU A 81 15.72 8.80 -1.23
N PRO A 82 14.45 8.41 -1.04
CA PRO A 82 14.17 7.31 -0.15
C PRO A 82 14.96 6.13 -0.71
N LEU A 83 15.97 5.70 0.05
CA LEU A 83 16.56 4.39 -0.09
C LEU A 83 15.34 3.49 -0.16
N GLN A 84 15.13 2.86 -1.32
CA GLN A 84 14.02 1.93 -1.53
C GLN A 84 13.86 1.16 -0.24
N ALA A 85 12.74 1.40 0.47
CA ALA A 85 12.39 0.50 1.56
C ALA A 85 12.37 -0.86 0.88
N ALA A 86 13.27 -1.75 1.29
CA ALA A 86 13.31 -3.09 0.74
C ALA A 86 11.86 -3.60 0.77
N PRO A 87 11.35 -4.19 -0.33
CA PRO A 87 9.97 -4.64 -0.36
C PRO A 87 9.72 -5.45 0.91
N PRO A 88 8.56 -5.27 1.58
CA PRO A 88 8.25 -6.03 2.78
C PRO A 88 8.53 -7.51 2.49
N PRO A 89 9.12 -8.27 3.44
CA PRO A 89 9.37 -9.68 3.23
C PRO A 89 8.07 -10.30 2.77
N SER A 90 8.08 -10.97 1.60
CA SER A 90 6.88 -11.60 1.06
C SER A 90 6.28 -12.48 2.15
N PRO A 91 4.95 -12.44 2.37
CA PRO A 91 4.32 -13.34 3.32
C PRO A 91 4.73 -14.77 2.95
N SER A 92 5.26 -15.51 3.92
CA SER A 92 5.65 -16.90 3.73
C SER A 92 4.45 -17.63 3.13
N LEU A 93 4.63 -18.19 1.94
CA LEU A 93 3.61 -19.02 1.32
C LEU A 93 3.25 -20.14 2.30
N PRO A 94 1.96 -20.42 2.53
CA PRO A 94 1.59 -21.60 3.29
C PRO A 94 2.25 -22.82 2.64
N PRO A 95 2.70 -23.81 3.44
CA PRO A 95 3.28 -25.02 2.88
C PRO A 95 2.31 -25.61 1.85
N PRO A 96 2.81 -26.09 0.69
CA PRO A 96 1.95 -26.70 -0.31
C PRO A 96 1.14 -27.80 0.36
N SER A 97 -0.18 -27.74 0.18
CA SER A 97 -1.09 -28.77 0.66
C SER A 97 -0.58 -30.11 0.18
N GLN A 98 -0.33 -31.04 1.12
CA GLN A 98 0.08 -32.39 0.77
C GLN A 98 -0.96 -32.99 -0.18
N PRO A 99 -0.55 -33.63 -1.29
CA PRO A 99 -1.49 -34.35 -2.13
C PRO A 99 -2.23 -35.39 -1.28
N PRO A 100 -3.52 -35.63 -1.56
CA PRO A 100 -4.27 -36.65 -0.85
C PRO A 100 -3.55 -37.99 -0.97
N SER A 101 -3.46 -38.72 0.15
CA SER A 101 -2.86 -40.05 0.18
C SER A 101 -3.50 -40.93 -0.90
N PRO A 102 -2.72 -41.71 -1.67
CA PRO A 102 -3.28 -42.63 -2.64
C PRO A 102 -4.21 -43.62 -1.94
N PRO A 103 -5.30 -44.06 -2.61
CA PRO A 103 -6.19 -45.06 -2.06
C PRO A 103 -5.40 -46.33 -1.71
N PRO A 104 -5.82 -47.08 -0.67
CA PRO A 104 -5.17 -48.33 -0.30
C PRO A 104 -5.14 -49.27 -1.52
N MET A 105 -3.96 -49.85 -1.77
CA MET A 105 -3.80 -50.83 -2.85
C MET A 105 -4.77 -52.00 -2.64
N PRO A 106 -5.39 -52.51 -3.73
CA PRO A 106 -6.20 -53.70 -3.65
C PRO A 106 -5.34 -54.89 -3.18
N PRO A 107 -5.93 -55.84 -2.44
CA PRO A 107 -5.21 -57.04 -2.01
C PRO A 107 -4.68 -57.81 -3.22
N PRO A 108 -3.51 -58.47 -3.10
CA PRO A 108 -2.96 -59.28 -4.18
C PRO A 108 -3.95 -60.37 -4.58
N SER A 109 -4.08 -60.60 -5.88
CA SER A 109 -4.92 -61.66 -6.42
C SER A 109 -4.48 -63.02 -5.87
N PRO A 110 -5.43 -63.94 -5.56
CA PRO A 110 -5.08 -65.29 -5.15
C PRO A 110 -4.27 -65.99 -6.26
N PRO A 111 -3.33 -66.89 -5.90
CA PRO A 111 -2.60 -67.66 -6.88
C PRO A 111 -3.55 -68.49 -7.74
N PRO A 112 -3.24 -68.70 -9.03
CA PRO A 112 -4.05 -69.55 -9.89
C PRO A 112 -4.10 -70.98 -9.32
N PRO A 113 -5.23 -71.69 -9.51
CA PRO A 113 -5.32 -73.08 -9.11
C PRO A 113 -4.25 -73.91 -9.82
N SER A 114 -3.56 -74.77 -9.06
CA SER A 114 -2.57 -75.70 -9.62
C SER A 114 -3.21 -76.52 -10.74
N PRO A 115 -2.51 -76.74 -11.87
CA PRO A 115 -2.99 -77.61 -12.92
C PRO A 115 -3.20 -79.02 -12.35
N SER A 116 -4.36 -79.61 -12.67
CA SER A 116 -4.66 -80.98 -12.30
C SER A 116 -3.60 -81.93 -12.88
N PRO A 117 -3.14 -82.93 -12.11
CA PRO A 117 -2.21 -83.92 -12.64
C PRO A 117 -2.85 -84.66 -13.83
N PRO A 118 -2.06 -85.01 -14.86
CA PRO A 118 -2.57 -85.72 -16.01
C PRO A 118 -3.12 -87.10 -15.59
N PRO A 119 -4.14 -87.63 -16.28
CA PRO A 119 -4.64 -88.98 -16.04
C PRO A 119 -3.51 -89.99 -16.23
N MET A 120 -3.30 -90.86 -15.24
CA MET A 120 -2.37 -91.97 -15.35
C MET A 120 -2.98 -93.06 -16.27
N PRO A 121 -2.20 -93.64 -17.20
CA PRO A 121 -2.62 -94.72 -18.09
C PRO A 121 -2.80 -96.07 -17.39
#